data_AF-W2D1J1-F1
#
_entry.id   AF-W2D1J1-F1
#
_cell.length_a   1.000
_cell.length_b   1.000
_cell.length_c   1.000
_cell.angle_alpha   90.00
_cell.angle_beta   90.00
_cell.angle_gamma   90.00
#
_symmetry.space_group_name_H-M   'P 1'
#
loop_
_entity.id
_entity.type
_entity.pdbx_description
1 polymer ?
#
loop_
_entity_poly.entity_id
_entity_poly.type
_entity_poly.pdbx_seq_one_letter_code
_entity_poly.pdbx_strand_id
1 'polypeptide(L)'
;MKEIDYPDMRRANNGAHGMFMKSVSERLEKESEVMKNAVMQRAAMALKAAMEEESLYLGRSRKSLLTDEIKTADKERDGLLTGLRATVRGLRRLPDPEKAKAAQELEVMLSGNRVKRSMQLDRETGMITKLTEELETTYASQVSLLSIGLFVSGLKAANERVKGLIDERSNGEVERKPAAMQQARLRTDAAFRQVARVANAMAVLEDEAVVAPFINFVNELVRRYRQQVFPKRKKKAESTKTENA
;
A
#
# COMPACT_ATOMS: atom_id res chain seq x y z
N MET A 1 -33.47 -22.19 22.66
CA MET A 1 -32.64 -20.98 22.71
C MET A 1 -31.91 -20.82 21.38
N LYS A 2 -32.04 -19.66 20.74
CA LYS A 2 -31.25 -19.34 19.53
C LYS A 2 -29.95 -18.71 19.99
N GLU A 3 -28.82 -19.17 19.47
CA GLU A 3 -27.52 -18.56 19.70
C GLU A 3 -27.07 -17.77 18.47
N ILE A 4 -26.20 -16.79 18.67
CA ILE A 4 -25.55 -16.09 17.56
C ILE A 4 -24.56 -17.02 16.86
N ASP A 5 -24.84 -17.37 15.61
CA ASP A 5 -23.95 -18.15 14.74
C ASP A 5 -23.01 -17.20 13.98
N TYR A 6 -21.79 -17.01 14.49
CA TYR A 6 -20.84 -16.08 13.88
C TYR A 6 -20.21 -16.66 12.60
N PRO A 7 -20.44 -16.06 11.43
CA PRO A 7 -19.90 -16.55 10.17
C PRO A 7 -18.41 -16.24 10.03
N ASP A 8 -17.72 -16.97 9.13
CA ASP A 8 -16.36 -16.63 8.72
C ASP A 8 -16.34 -15.33 7.90
N MET A 9 -16.21 -14.21 8.60
CA MET A 9 -16.23 -12.87 8.05
C MET A 9 -15.00 -12.53 7.20
N ARG A 10 -13.96 -13.38 7.19
CA ARG A 10 -12.82 -13.26 6.25
C ARG A 10 -13.27 -13.31 4.79
N ARG A 11 -14.42 -13.94 4.53
CA ARG A 11 -15.05 -14.06 3.21
C ARG A 11 -15.73 -12.78 2.73
N ALA A 12 -15.99 -11.82 3.62
CA ALA A 12 -16.49 -10.50 3.24
C ALA A 12 -15.35 -9.60 2.76
N ASN A 13 -15.63 -8.78 1.75
CA ASN A 13 -14.75 -7.67 1.38
C ASN A 13 -14.72 -6.61 2.51
N ASN A 14 -13.73 -5.72 2.49
CA ASN A 14 -13.51 -4.76 3.58
C ASN A 14 -14.73 -3.83 3.81
N GLY A 15 -15.40 -3.38 2.74
CA GLY A 15 -16.57 -2.51 2.86
C GLY A 15 -17.76 -3.22 3.51
N ALA A 16 -18.05 -4.45 3.08
CA ALA A 16 -19.12 -5.25 3.66
C ALA A 16 -18.81 -5.66 5.10
N HIS A 17 -17.55 -5.97 5.40
CA HIS A 17 -17.11 -6.25 6.77
C HIS A 17 -17.42 -5.07 7.72
N GLY A 18 -16.96 -3.87 7.37
CA GLY A 18 -17.23 -2.67 8.19
C GLY A 18 -18.73 -2.38 8.33
N MET A 19 -19.52 -2.55 7.26
CA MET A 19 -20.97 -2.36 7.32
C MET A 19 -21.68 -3.36 8.24
N PHE A 20 -21.23 -4.62 8.28
CA PHE A 20 -21.78 -5.61 9.21
C PHE A 20 -21.58 -5.18 10.66
N MET A 21 -20.34 -4.81 11.01
CA MET A 21 -19.99 -4.39 12.36
C MET A 21 -20.75 -3.13 12.77
N LYS A 22 -20.89 -2.18 11.83
CA LYS A 22 -21.70 -0.97 12.04
C LYS A 22 -23.16 -1.27 12.32
N SER A 23 -23.80 -2.13 11.53
CA SER A 23 -25.20 -2.51 11.75
C SER A 23 -25.43 -3.21 13.09
N VAL A 24 -24.46 -4.00 13.57
CA VAL A 24 -24.52 -4.62 14.90
C VAL A 24 -24.38 -3.57 16.00
N SER A 25 -23.39 -2.68 15.91
CA SER A 25 -23.18 -1.61 16.90
C SER A 25 -24.39 -0.69 17.01
N GLU A 26 -24.95 -0.24 15.88
CA GLU A 26 -26.15 0.60 15.85
C GLU A 26 -27.38 -0.12 16.42
N ARG A 27 -27.47 -1.45 16.29
CA ARG A 27 -28.56 -2.20 16.91
C ARG A 27 -28.36 -2.29 18.42
N LEU A 28 -27.15 -2.56 18.90
CA LEU A 28 -26.85 -2.60 20.34
C LEU A 28 -27.23 -1.28 21.04
N GLU A 29 -26.93 -0.14 20.41
CA GLU A 29 -27.28 1.18 20.95
C GLU A 29 -28.78 1.39 21.13
N LYS A 30 -29.60 0.73 20.32
CA LYS A 30 -31.06 0.81 20.39
C LYS A 30 -31.66 -0.13 21.44
N GLU A 31 -30.92 -1.14 21.89
CA GLU A 31 -31.36 -2.14 22.87
C GLU A 31 -30.93 -1.69 24.28
N SER A 32 -31.60 -0.67 24.82
CA SER A 32 -31.25 -0.06 26.12
C SER A 32 -31.25 -1.06 27.28
N GLU A 33 -32.14 -2.04 27.28
CA GLU A 33 -32.23 -3.10 28.29
C GLU A 33 -31.01 -4.03 28.26
N VAL A 34 -30.58 -4.46 27.07
CA VAL A 34 -29.37 -5.28 26.88
C VAL A 34 -28.11 -4.49 27.30
N MET A 35 -28.13 -3.18 27.07
CA MET A 35 -27.05 -2.27 27.44
C MET A 35 -27.02 -1.90 28.92
N LYS A 36 -27.96 -2.33 29.78
CA LYS A 36 -27.84 -2.17 31.24
C LYS A 36 -26.74 -3.06 31.83
N ASN A 37 -26.42 -4.17 31.18
CA ASN A 37 -25.37 -5.08 31.62
C ASN A 37 -23.98 -4.46 31.40
N ALA A 38 -23.21 -4.27 32.48
CA ALA A 38 -21.88 -3.64 32.43
C ALA A 38 -20.87 -4.41 31.57
N VAL A 39 -21.00 -5.74 31.47
CA VAL A 39 -20.14 -6.58 30.62
C VAL A 39 -20.46 -6.33 29.15
N MET A 40 -21.76 -6.20 28.81
CA MET A 40 -22.18 -5.85 27.45
C MET A 40 -21.73 -4.44 27.06
N GLN A 41 -21.85 -3.45 27.94
CA GLN A 41 -21.36 -2.10 27.70
C GLN A 41 -19.86 -2.08 27.35
N ARG A 42 -19.04 -2.80 28.13
CA ARG A 42 -17.58 -2.92 27.86
C ARG A 42 -17.32 -3.58 26.51
N ALA A 43 -18.06 -4.65 26.18
CA ALA A 43 -17.92 -5.33 24.90
C ALA A 43 -18.32 -4.43 23.71
N ALA A 44 -19.40 -3.65 23.85
CA ALA A 44 -19.85 -2.70 22.85
C ALA A 44 -18.84 -1.55 22.64
N MET A 45 -18.27 -1.01 23.72
CA MET A 45 -17.20 0.00 23.63
C MET A 45 -15.94 -0.55 22.94
N ALA A 46 -15.53 -1.77 23.28
CA ALA A 46 -14.40 -2.44 22.63
C ALA A 46 -14.65 -2.67 21.12
N LEU A 47 -15.89 -3.03 20.74
CA LEU A 47 -16.28 -3.18 19.34
C LEU A 47 -16.21 -1.84 18.59
N LYS A 48 -16.72 -0.76 19.17
CA LYS A 48 -16.64 0.59 18.58
C LYS A 48 -15.20 1.04 18.37
N ALA A 49 -14.35 0.90 19.38
CA ALA A 49 -12.93 1.27 19.28
C ALA A 49 -12.21 0.46 18.18
N ALA A 50 -12.48 -0.84 18.07
CA ALA A 50 -11.91 -1.68 17.02
C ALA A 50 -12.41 -1.28 15.62
N MET A 51 -13.68 -0.90 15.49
CA MET A 51 -14.25 -0.41 14.23
C MET A 51 -13.64 0.94 13.79
N GLU A 52 -13.40 1.85 14.73
CA GLU A 52 -12.72 3.11 14.47
C GLU A 52 -11.30 2.86 13.96
N GLU A 53 -10.54 1.97 14.62
CA GLU A 53 -9.20 1.56 14.17
C GLU A 53 -9.25 0.95 12.75
N GLU A 54 -10.20 0.05 12.47
CA GLU A 54 -10.36 -0.54 11.15
C GLU A 54 -10.69 0.49 10.06
N SER A 55 -11.51 1.49 10.38
CA SER A 55 -11.93 2.53 9.44
C SER A 55 -10.76 3.37 8.91
N LEU A 56 -9.70 3.55 9.70
CA LEU A 56 -8.48 4.29 9.32
C LEU A 56 -7.75 3.65 8.13
N TYR A 57 -7.93 2.35 7.93
CA TYR A 57 -7.30 1.61 6.85
C TYR A 57 -8.22 1.43 5.63
N LEU A 58 -9.51 1.75 5.75
CA LEU A 58 -10.52 1.58 4.71
C LEU A 58 -10.48 2.78 3.75
N GLY A 59 -10.25 2.52 2.45
CA GLY A 59 -10.22 3.58 1.43
C GLY A 59 -8.83 4.17 1.11
N ARG A 60 -7.75 3.72 1.76
CA ARG A 60 -6.38 4.05 1.33
C ARG A 60 -6.14 3.51 -0.09
N SER A 61 -5.85 4.41 -1.04
CA SER A 61 -5.55 4.05 -2.43
C SER A 61 -4.39 3.06 -2.49
N ARG A 62 -4.59 1.95 -3.22
CA ARG A 62 -3.53 0.96 -3.53
C ARG A 62 -2.55 1.48 -4.58
N LYS A 63 -2.93 2.46 -5.40
CA LYS A 63 -2.03 3.14 -6.33
C LYS A 63 -1.33 4.24 -5.54
N SER A 64 -0.06 4.02 -5.22
CA SER A 64 0.76 5.06 -4.60
C SER A 64 1.04 6.12 -5.66
N LEU A 65 0.50 7.33 -5.51
CA LEU A 65 0.85 8.49 -6.34
C LEU A 65 2.38 8.63 -6.46
N LEU A 66 3.09 8.37 -5.35
CA LEU A 66 4.54 8.34 -5.28
C LEU A 66 5.19 7.36 -6.29
N THR A 67 4.56 6.24 -6.64
CA THR A 67 5.15 5.31 -7.63
C THR A 67 5.17 5.90 -9.03
N ASP A 68 4.12 6.62 -9.42
CA ASP A 68 4.05 7.25 -10.73
C ASP A 68 4.92 8.52 -10.77
N GLU A 69 5.01 9.24 -9.65
CA GLU A 69 5.96 10.36 -9.48
C GLU A 69 7.42 9.89 -9.55
N ILE A 70 7.78 8.79 -8.88
CA ILE A 70 9.11 8.18 -8.96
C ILE A 70 9.44 7.84 -10.41
N LYS A 71 8.54 7.17 -11.15
CA LYS A 71 8.77 6.83 -12.57
C LYS A 71 8.97 8.07 -13.44
N THR A 72 8.25 9.15 -13.15
CA THR A 72 8.35 10.39 -13.93
C THR A 72 9.70 11.08 -13.67
N ALA A 73 10.11 11.20 -12.41
CA ALA A 73 11.41 11.74 -12.03
C ALA A 73 12.57 10.88 -12.53
N ASP A 74 12.43 9.56 -12.48
CA ASP A 74 13.39 8.58 -13.00
C ASP A 74 13.60 8.74 -14.51
N LYS A 75 12.50 8.90 -15.26
CA LYS A 75 12.55 9.15 -16.71
C LYS A 75 13.25 10.47 -17.07
N GLU A 76 13.04 11.51 -16.27
CA GLU A 76 13.70 12.81 -16.46
C GLU A 76 15.21 12.70 -16.21
N ARG A 77 15.60 12.03 -15.11
CA ARG A 77 17.00 11.72 -14.78
C ARG A 77 17.68 10.91 -15.90
N ASP A 78 17.01 9.87 -16.40
CA ASP A 78 17.50 9.05 -17.52
C ASP A 78 17.69 9.86 -18.80
N GLY A 79 16.76 10.78 -19.07
CA GLY A 79 16.84 11.73 -20.18
C GLY A 79 18.08 12.62 -20.07
N LEU A 80 18.32 13.19 -18.89
CA LEU A 80 19.48 14.04 -18.62
C LEU A 80 20.81 13.28 -18.75
N LEU A 81 20.90 12.07 -18.20
CA LEU A 81 22.09 11.23 -18.33
C LEU A 81 22.35 10.84 -19.80
N THR A 82 21.29 10.54 -20.55
CA THR A 82 21.37 10.23 -21.98
C THR A 82 21.83 11.45 -22.77
N GLY A 83 21.27 12.62 -22.47
CA GLY A 83 21.64 13.90 -23.07
C GLY A 83 23.10 14.25 -22.80
N LEU A 84 23.56 14.15 -21.56
CA LEU A 84 24.97 14.37 -21.18
C LEU A 84 25.92 13.48 -22.00
N ARG A 85 25.64 12.18 -22.06
CA ARG A 85 26.45 11.22 -22.84
C ARG A 85 26.46 11.53 -24.33
N ALA A 86 25.33 11.93 -24.89
CA ALA A 86 25.23 12.31 -26.31
C ALA A 86 26.00 13.59 -26.61
N THR A 87 25.87 14.60 -25.75
CA THR A 87 26.59 15.88 -25.86
C THR A 87 28.10 15.67 -25.82
N VAL A 88 28.62 14.96 -24.81
CA VAL A 88 30.05 14.67 -24.72
C VAL A 88 30.56 13.94 -25.96
N ARG A 89 29.81 12.95 -26.47
CA ARG A 89 30.19 12.25 -27.70
C ARG A 89 30.23 13.17 -28.92
N GLY A 90 29.28 14.10 -29.04
CA GLY A 90 29.24 15.09 -30.13
C GLY A 90 30.42 16.06 -30.10
N LEU A 91 30.90 16.44 -28.91
CA LEU A 91 31.98 17.41 -28.73
C LEU A 91 33.38 16.85 -29.05
N ARG A 92 33.53 15.53 -29.21
CA ARG A 92 34.83 14.87 -29.49
C ARG A 92 35.49 15.26 -30.80
N ARG A 93 34.70 15.74 -31.76
CA ARG A 93 35.17 16.12 -33.12
C ARG A 93 35.13 17.63 -33.33
N LEU A 94 35.12 18.40 -32.24
CA LEU A 94 35.24 19.85 -32.33
C LEU A 94 36.55 20.23 -33.03
N PRO A 95 36.56 21.29 -33.86
CA PRO A 95 37.79 21.82 -34.45
C PRO A 95 38.79 22.32 -33.41
N ASP A 96 38.31 22.68 -32.23
CA ASP A 96 39.12 23.07 -31.07
C ASP A 96 39.75 21.82 -30.42
N PRO A 97 41.09 21.64 -30.51
CA PRO A 97 41.77 20.43 -30.06
C PRO A 97 41.71 20.26 -28.54
N GLU A 98 41.68 21.36 -27.76
CA GLU A 98 41.61 21.28 -26.29
C GLU A 98 40.23 20.77 -25.86
N LYS A 99 39.16 21.32 -26.45
CA LYS A 99 37.79 20.85 -26.20
C LYS A 99 37.58 19.42 -26.68
N ALA A 100 38.10 19.07 -27.86
CA ALA A 100 38.02 17.71 -28.37
C ALA A 100 38.69 16.69 -27.42
N LYS A 101 39.87 17.03 -26.87
CA LYS A 101 40.58 16.19 -25.90
C LYS A 101 39.82 16.06 -24.59
N ALA A 102 39.32 17.16 -24.03
CA ALA A 102 38.49 17.13 -22.81
C ALA A 102 37.23 16.28 -22.97
N ALA A 103 36.58 16.33 -24.14
CA ALA A 103 35.42 15.50 -24.44
C ALA A 103 35.77 14.00 -24.56
N GLN A 104 36.96 13.67 -25.08
CA GLN A 104 37.43 12.28 -25.14
C GLN A 104 37.70 11.70 -23.74
N GLU A 105 38.36 12.47 -22.87
CA GLU A 105 38.62 12.08 -21.47
C GLU A 105 37.30 11.81 -20.72
N LEU A 106 36.33 12.72 -20.84
CA LEU A 106 35.00 12.54 -20.24
C LEU A 106 34.24 11.36 -20.81
N GLU A 107 34.35 11.05 -22.10
CA GLU A 107 33.69 9.88 -22.67
C GLU A 107 34.24 8.57 -22.10
N VAL A 108 35.56 8.47 -21.91
CA VAL A 108 36.19 7.30 -21.28
C VAL A 108 35.65 7.12 -19.85
N MET A 109 35.57 8.20 -19.07
CA MET A 109 34.98 8.16 -17.74
C MET A 109 33.50 7.76 -17.77
N LEU A 110 32.68 8.40 -18.61
CA LEU A 110 31.23 8.15 -18.70
C LEU A 110 30.88 6.76 -19.22
N SER A 111 31.73 6.17 -20.07
CA SER A 111 31.60 4.79 -20.56
C SER A 111 32.07 3.77 -19.52
N GLY A 112 33.09 4.11 -18.73
CA GLY A 112 33.51 3.35 -17.56
C GLY A 112 32.43 3.31 -16.47
N ASN A 113 31.65 4.39 -16.33
CA ASN A 113 30.51 4.45 -15.43
C ASN A 113 29.31 3.67 -15.99
N ARG A 114 29.21 2.39 -15.60
CA ARG A 114 28.24 1.39 -16.09
C ARG A 114 26.80 1.61 -15.59
N VAL A 115 26.33 2.86 -15.46
CA VAL A 115 24.92 3.15 -15.15
C VAL A 115 24.04 2.68 -16.29
N LYS A 116 23.16 1.72 -15.99
CA LYS A 116 22.11 1.20 -16.88
C LYS A 116 20.75 1.53 -16.30
N ARG A 117 19.86 2.06 -17.13
CA ARG A 117 18.45 2.40 -16.80
C ARG A 117 17.59 1.23 -16.33
N SER A 118 18.04 -0.01 -16.57
CA SER A 118 17.37 -1.22 -16.12
C SER A 118 17.86 -1.70 -14.75
N MET A 119 18.68 -0.91 -14.07
CA MET A 119 19.19 -1.23 -12.74
C MET A 119 18.11 -0.99 -11.68
N GLN A 120 18.37 -1.54 -10.50
CA GLN A 120 17.57 -1.24 -9.33
C GLN A 120 17.78 0.24 -8.94
N LEU A 121 16.68 0.93 -8.60
CA LEU A 121 16.64 2.39 -8.44
C LEU A 121 17.65 2.94 -7.41
N ASP A 122 17.83 2.27 -6.26
CA ASP A 122 18.76 2.75 -5.23
C ASP A 122 20.21 2.63 -5.70
N ARG A 123 20.53 1.50 -6.34
CA ARG A 123 21.84 1.29 -6.95
C ARG A 123 22.13 2.36 -7.99
N GLU A 124 21.18 2.63 -8.87
CA GLU A 124 21.31 3.66 -9.89
C GLU A 124 21.49 5.05 -9.28
N THR A 125 20.68 5.39 -8.28
CA THR A 125 20.76 6.66 -7.55
C THR A 125 22.14 6.87 -6.93
N GLY A 126 22.69 5.84 -6.27
CA GLY A 126 24.03 5.92 -5.70
C GLY A 126 25.15 6.07 -6.74
N MET A 127 25.03 5.39 -7.88
CA MET A 127 26.02 5.53 -8.97
C MET A 127 25.96 6.90 -9.64
N ILE A 128 24.77 7.48 -9.79
CA ILE A 128 24.59 8.82 -10.34
C ILE A 128 25.07 9.89 -9.36
N THR A 129 24.84 9.73 -8.05
CA THR A 129 25.42 10.64 -7.03
C THR A 129 26.94 10.69 -7.16
N LYS A 130 27.59 9.53 -7.18
CA LYS A 130 29.05 9.46 -7.35
C LYS A 130 29.50 10.07 -8.69
N LEU A 131 28.76 9.82 -9.77
CA LEU A 131 29.06 10.41 -11.08
C LEU A 131 29.01 11.93 -11.05
N THR A 132 27.96 12.51 -10.45
CA THR A 132 27.81 13.98 -10.37
C THR A 132 28.89 14.59 -9.49
N GLU A 133 29.28 13.93 -8.40
CA GLU A 133 30.39 14.37 -7.54
C GLU A 133 31.73 14.35 -8.29
N GLU A 134 32.03 13.28 -9.04
CA GLU A 134 33.25 13.20 -9.85
C GLU A 134 33.29 14.29 -10.95
N LEU A 135 32.14 14.60 -11.56
CA LEU A 135 32.01 15.67 -12.55
C LEU A 135 32.19 17.07 -11.94
N GLU A 136 31.69 17.31 -10.72
CA GLU A 136 31.82 18.59 -10.01
C GLU A 136 33.21 18.79 -9.39
N THR A 137 33.98 17.73 -9.17
CA THR A 137 35.29 17.78 -8.50
C THR A 137 36.43 17.48 -9.48
N THR A 138 36.63 16.21 -9.81
CA THR A 138 37.77 15.71 -10.60
C THR A 138 37.73 16.25 -12.03
N TYR A 139 36.54 16.39 -12.62
CA TYR A 139 36.37 16.83 -14.00
C TYR A 139 35.78 18.24 -14.13
N ALA A 140 35.82 19.05 -13.07
CA ALA A 140 35.22 20.39 -13.05
C ALA A 140 35.75 21.30 -14.18
N SER A 141 37.06 21.19 -14.47
CA SER A 141 37.70 21.96 -15.54
C SER A 141 37.16 21.60 -16.92
N GLN A 142 36.99 20.30 -17.20
CA GLN A 142 36.42 19.79 -18.45
C GLN A 142 34.93 20.15 -18.57
N VAL A 143 34.18 20.08 -17.47
CA VAL A 143 32.76 20.48 -17.42
C VAL A 143 32.59 21.95 -17.79
N SER A 144 33.45 22.83 -17.26
CA SER A 144 33.46 24.26 -17.59
C SER A 144 33.88 24.50 -19.04
N LEU A 145 34.99 23.89 -19.48
CA LEU A 145 35.55 24.04 -20.82
C LEU A 145 34.57 23.62 -21.93
N LEU A 146 33.78 22.57 -21.70
CA LEU A 146 32.76 22.07 -22.62
C LEU A 146 31.39 22.71 -22.41
N SER A 147 31.24 23.57 -21.40
CA SER A 147 29.98 24.24 -21.05
C SER A 147 28.81 23.27 -20.82
N ILE A 148 29.09 22.10 -20.24
CA ILE A 148 28.08 21.05 -19.94
C ILE A 148 27.55 21.13 -18.51
N GLY A 149 27.87 22.18 -17.76
CA GLY A 149 27.47 22.35 -16.35
C GLY A 149 25.97 22.23 -16.10
N LEU A 150 25.13 22.70 -17.03
CA LEU A 150 23.66 22.57 -16.94
C LEU A 150 23.19 21.11 -16.92
N PHE A 151 23.88 20.21 -17.62
CA PHE A 151 23.56 18.79 -17.56
C PHE A 151 23.96 18.19 -16.21
N VAL A 152 25.09 18.60 -15.65
CA VAL A 152 25.59 18.08 -14.37
C VAL A 152 24.68 18.50 -13.22
N SER A 153 24.36 19.79 -13.14
CA SER A 153 23.46 20.32 -12.11
C SER A 153 22.04 19.79 -12.24
N GLY A 154 21.51 19.71 -13.48
CA GLY A 154 20.21 19.12 -13.75
C GLY A 154 20.15 17.64 -13.35
N LEU A 155 21.18 16.85 -13.71
CA LEU A 155 21.26 15.44 -13.35
C LEU A 155 21.30 15.24 -11.84
N LYS A 156 22.06 16.07 -11.12
CA LYS A 156 22.14 16.05 -9.66
C LYS A 156 20.79 16.34 -9.02
N ALA A 157 20.13 17.41 -9.43
CA ALA A 157 18.80 17.78 -8.93
C ALA A 157 17.75 16.69 -9.20
N ALA A 158 17.74 16.11 -10.40
CA ALA A 158 16.84 15.01 -10.75
C ALA A 158 17.12 13.76 -9.90
N ASN A 159 18.38 13.45 -9.64
CA ASN A 159 18.78 12.31 -8.81
C ASN A 159 18.39 12.49 -7.33
N GLU A 160 18.57 13.70 -6.78
CA GLU A 160 18.13 14.06 -5.43
C GLU A 160 16.60 13.97 -5.29
N ARG A 161 15.85 14.38 -6.31
CA ARG A 161 14.39 14.24 -6.35
C ARG A 161 13.96 12.77 -6.33
N VAL A 162 14.60 11.91 -7.13
CA VAL A 162 14.33 10.46 -7.11
C VAL A 162 14.63 9.88 -5.74
N LYS A 163 15.77 10.22 -5.14
CA LYS A 163 16.15 9.79 -3.79
C LYS A 163 15.10 10.18 -2.75
N GLY A 164 14.69 11.44 -2.73
CA GLY A 164 13.66 11.94 -1.79
C GLY A 164 12.33 11.21 -1.93
N LEU A 165 11.87 10.94 -3.15
CA LEU A 165 10.63 10.20 -3.39
C LEU A 165 10.73 8.72 -2.98
N ILE A 166 11.89 8.09 -3.12
CA ILE A 166 12.12 6.72 -2.65
C ILE A 166 12.10 6.67 -1.12
N ASP A 167 12.74 7.63 -0.46
CA ASP A 167 12.74 7.75 1.01
C ASP A 167 11.32 8.00 1.54
N GLU A 168 10.57 8.89 0.91
CA GLU A 168 9.16 9.17 1.26
C GLU A 168 8.28 7.94 1.06
N ARG A 169 8.45 7.21 -0.05
CA ARG A 169 7.73 5.94 -0.28
C ARG A 169 8.07 4.93 0.81
N SER A 170 9.34 4.80 1.19
CA SER A 170 9.78 3.85 2.22
C SER A 170 9.15 4.19 3.59
N ASN A 171 9.14 5.46 3.95
CA ASN A 171 8.49 5.93 5.18
C ASN A 171 6.95 5.73 5.14
N GLY A 172 6.31 6.06 4.02
CA GLY A 172 4.87 5.85 3.84
C GLY A 172 4.45 4.38 3.76
N GLU A 173 5.32 3.49 3.27
CA GLU A 173 5.07 2.04 3.24
C GLU A 173 5.13 1.39 4.62
N VAL A 174 5.93 1.92 5.55
CA VAL A 174 5.89 1.51 6.97
C VAL A 174 4.49 1.72 7.55
N GLU A 175 3.79 2.78 7.15
CA GLU A 175 2.42 3.09 7.58
C GLU A 175 1.32 2.38 6.78
N ARG A 176 1.59 1.97 5.54
CA ARG A 176 0.62 1.37 4.60
C ARG A 176 0.63 -0.16 4.59
N LYS A 177 1.01 -0.84 5.68
CA LYS A 177 1.07 -2.30 5.69
C LYS A 177 -0.32 -2.91 5.46
N PRO A 178 -0.55 -3.71 4.39
CA PRO A 178 -1.79 -4.47 4.20
C PRO A 178 -2.09 -5.42 5.37
N ALA A 179 -1.03 -5.85 6.08
CA ALA A 179 -1.12 -6.56 7.34
C ALA A 179 -1.86 -5.77 8.43
N ALA A 180 -1.77 -4.43 8.45
CA ALA A 180 -2.46 -3.61 9.44
C ALA A 180 -3.98 -3.67 9.25
N MET A 181 -4.48 -3.62 8.01
CA MET A 181 -5.92 -3.80 7.74
C MET A 181 -6.39 -5.21 8.14
N GLN A 182 -5.61 -6.25 7.82
CA GLN A 182 -5.97 -7.62 8.20
C GLN A 182 -5.95 -7.81 9.72
N GLN A 183 -4.98 -7.24 10.41
CA GLN A 183 -4.89 -7.27 11.88
C GLN A 183 -6.04 -6.49 12.52
N ALA A 184 -6.36 -5.30 12.00
CA ALA A 184 -7.50 -4.51 12.46
C ALA A 184 -8.80 -5.31 12.33
N ARG A 185 -9.05 -5.94 11.16
CA ARG A 185 -10.21 -6.83 10.98
C ARG A 185 -10.25 -7.99 11.97
N LEU A 186 -9.11 -8.62 12.26
CA LEU A 186 -9.05 -9.69 13.26
C LEU A 186 -9.39 -9.20 14.67
N ARG A 187 -9.00 -7.96 15.02
CA ARG A 187 -9.37 -7.34 16.30
C ARG A 187 -10.87 -7.01 16.34
N THR A 188 -11.43 -6.44 15.27
CA THR A 188 -12.87 -6.18 15.16
C THR A 188 -13.68 -7.47 15.25
N ASP A 189 -13.25 -8.53 14.56
CA ASP A 189 -13.86 -9.87 14.63
C ASP A 189 -13.82 -10.44 16.05
N ALA A 190 -12.70 -10.28 16.76
CA ALA A 190 -12.57 -10.72 18.14
C ALA A 190 -13.48 -9.94 19.09
N ALA A 191 -13.58 -8.63 18.93
CA ALA A 191 -14.48 -7.77 19.70
C ALA A 191 -15.95 -8.14 19.46
N PHE A 192 -16.33 -8.38 18.19
CA PHE A 192 -17.67 -8.85 17.86
C PHE A 192 -17.97 -10.22 18.49
N ARG A 193 -17.03 -11.18 18.44
CA ARG A 193 -17.23 -12.48 19.11
C ARG A 193 -17.44 -12.33 20.60
N GLN A 194 -16.80 -11.34 21.24
CA GLN A 194 -17.03 -11.06 22.65
C GLN A 194 -18.44 -10.54 22.90
N VAL A 195 -18.94 -9.61 22.08
CA VAL A 195 -20.35 -9.18 22.11
C VAL A 195 -21.30 -10.36 21.97
N ALA A 196 -21.07 -11.23 20.97
CA ALA A 196 -21.92 -12.40 20.73
C ALA A 196 -21.92 -13.38 21.91
N ARG A 197 -20.76 -13.63 22.53
CA ARG A 197 -20.65 -14.46 23.74
C ARG A 197 -21.43 -13.88 24.91
N VAL A 198 -21.33 -12.58 25.15
CA VAL A 198 -22.06 -11.92 26.23
C VAL A 198 -23.56 -11.98 25.96
N ALA A 199 -24.01 -11.75 24.72
CA ALA A 199 -25.43 -11.85 24.36
C ALA A 199 -25.98 -13.27 24.59
N ASN A 200 -25.25 -14.30 24.15
CA ASN A 200 -25.64 -15.69 24.39
C ASN A 200 -25.64 -16.02 25.90
N ALA A 201 -24.66 -15.54 26.66
CA ALA A 201 -24.62 -15.74 28.11
C ALA A 201 -25.79 -15.04 28.83
N MET A 202 -26.15 -13.82 28.42
CA MET A 202 -27.34 -13.13 28.93
C MET A 202 -28.63 -13.89 28.62
N ALA A 203 -28.72 -14.57 27.47
CA ALA A 203 -29.89 -15.39 27.15
C ALA A 203 -30.06 -16.59 28.09
N VAL A 204 -28.95 -17.09 28.65
CA VAL A 204 -28.94 -18.23 29.59
C VAL A 204 -29.11 -17.77 31.04
N LEU A 205 -28.48 -16.67 31.42
CA LEU A 205 -28.38 -16.22 32.81
C LEU A 205 -29.43 -15.19 33.22
N GLU A 206 -30.00 -14.46 32.25
CA GLU A 206 -31.02 -13.44 32.45
C GLU A 206 -32.32 -13.84 31.72
N ASP A 207 -33.20 -12.87 31.44
CA ASP A 207 -34.44 -13.10 30.70
C ASP A 207 -34.17 -13.18 29.19
N GLU A 208 -34.39 -14.37 28.60
CA GLU A 208 -34.25 -14.61 27.16
C GLU A 208 -35.07 -13.60 26.33
N ALA A 209 -36.22 -13.14 26.83
CA ALA A 209 -37.07 -12.19 26.13
C ALA A 209 -36.40 -10.82 25.90
N VAL A 210 -35.45 -10.45 26.77
CA VAL A 210 -34.73 -9.16 26.70
C VAL A 210 -33.68 -9.18 25.59
N VAL A 211 -32.96 -10.30 25.41
CA VAL A 211 -31.84 -10.39 24.47
C VAL A 211 -32.21 -11.07 23.14
N ALA A 212 -33.32 -11.81 23.09
CA ALA A 212 -33.80 -12.49 21.88
C ALA A 212 -33.99 -11.55 20.67
N PRO A 213 -34.50 -10.31 20.79
CA PRO A 213 -34.59 -9.38 19.67
C PRO A 213 -33.23 -9.07 19.03
N PHE A 214 -32.21 -8.86 19.86
CA PHE A 214 -30.85 -8.63 19.41
C PHE A 214 -30.26 -9.87 18.71
N ILE A 215 -30.39 -11.05 19.33
CA ILE A 215 -29.88 -12.31 18.76
C ILE A 215 -30.56 -12.62 17.41
N ASN A 216 -31.88 -12.44 17.31
CA ASN A 216 -32.61 -12.65 16.06
C ASN A 216 -32.15 -11.68 14.96
N PHE A 217 -31.92 -10.41 15.29
CA PHE A 217 -31.40 -9.43 14.34
C PHE A 217 -30.01 -9.83 13.81
N VAL A 218 -29.09 -10.20 14.70
CA VAL A 218 -27.73 -10.61 14.30
C VAL A 218 -27.78 -11.85 13.40
N ASN A 219 -28.60 -12.84 13.75
CA ASN A 219 -28.74 -14.06 12.95
C ASN A 219 -29.34 -13.80 11.55
N GLU A 220 -30.32 -12.88 11.44
CA GLU A 220 -30.86 -12.49 10.13
C GLU A 220 -29.81 -11.72 9.30
N LEU A 221 -29.01 -10.86 9.95
CA LEU A 221 -27.91 -10.17 9.29
C LEU A 221 -26.85 -11.17 8.78
N VAL A 222 -26.50 -12.17 9.58
CA VAL A 222 -25.60 -13.27 9.17
C VAL A 222 -26.17 -14.03 7.98
N ARG A 223 -27.47 -14.36 8.00
CA ARG A 223 -28.15 -15.03 6.89
C ARG A 223 -28.06 -14.22 5.61
N ARG A 224 -28.35 -12.92 5.67
CA ARG A 224 -28.23 -12.00 4.53
C ARG A 224 -26.80 -11.99 3.97
N TYR A 225 -25.79 -11.92 4.83
CA TYR A 225 -24.38 -11.90 4.42
C TYR A 225 -23.95 -13.21 3.74
N ARG A 226 -24.40 -14.36 4.27
CA ARG A 226 -24.17 -15.67 3.66
C ARG A 226 -24.76 -15.77 2.25
N GLN A 227 -25.90 -15.15 2.00
CA GLN A 227 -26.61 -15.20 0.71
C GLN A 227 -26.09 -14.16 -0.30
N GLN A 228 -25.86 -12.92 0.14
CA GLN A 228 -25.68 -11.77 -0.74
C GLN A 228 -24.22 -11.27 -0.81
N VAL A 229 -23.42 -11.49 0.23
CA VAL A 229 -22.09 -10.87 0.37
C VAL A 229 -20.97 -11.88 0.15
N PHE A 230 -21.09 -13.07 0.72
CA PHE A 230 -20.03 -14.06 0.56
C PHE A 230 -19.95 -14.57 -0.88
N PRO A 231 -18.74 -14.72 -1.43
CA PRO A 231 -18.57 -15.27 -2.76
C PRO A 231 -19.24 -16.65 -2.82
N LYS A 232 -20.11 -16.83 -3.81
CA LYS A 232 -20.79 -18.11 -4.09
C LYS A 232 -19.71 -19.15 -4.34
N ARG A 233 -19.79 -20.30 -3.66
CA ARG A 233 -18.94 -21.46 -3.99
C ARG A 233 -19.20 -21.79 -5.46
N LYS A 234 -18.16 -21.71 -6.31
CA LYS A 234 -18.23 -22.31 -7.64
C LYS A 234 -18.54 -23.80 -7.44
N LYS A 235 -19.66 -24.29 -8.00
CA LYS A 235 -19.86 -25.74 -8.13
C LYS A 235 -18.66 -26.25 -8.92
N LYS A 236 -17.90 -27.20 -8.36
CA LYS A 236 -16.94 -27.97 -9.17
C LYS A 236 -17.79 -28.58 -10.28
N ALA A 237 -17.49 -28.24 -11.53
CA ALA A 237 -18.02 -28.98 -12.66
C ALA A 237 -17.57 -30.43 -12.45
N GLU A 238 -18.53 -31.34 -12.27
CA GLU A 238 -18.28 -32.76 -12.44
C GLU A 238 -17.79 -32.93 -13.88
N SER A 239 -16.49 -33.17 -14.01
CA SER A 239 -15.93 -33.66 -15.26
C SER A 239 -16.46 -35.08 -15.44
N THR A 240 -17.63 -35.22 -16.04
CA THR A 240 -18.02 -36.44 -16.74
C THR A 240 -16.95 -36.70 -17.79
N LYS A 241 -16.02 -37.62 -17.46
CA LYS A 241 -15.26 -38.36 -18.46
C LYS A 241 -16.26 -39.23 -19.20
N THR A 242 -16.76 -38.76 -20.34
CA THR A 242 -17.27 -39.67 -21.36
C THR A 242 -16.04 -40.26 -22.05
N GLU A 243 -15.69 -41.47 -21.62
CA GLU A 243 -15.13 -42.45 -22.53
C GLU A 243 -16.06 -42.53 -23.75
N ASN A 244 -15.49 -42.43 -24.95
CA ASN A 244 -16.09 -43.04 -26.12
C ASN A 244 -14.95 -43.56 -27.00
N ALA A 245 -15.15 -44.82 -27.35
CA ALA A 245 -14.35 -45.72 -28.17
C ALA A 245 -14.09 -45.21 -29.58
#